data_AF-A0A3D5SYV9-F1
#
_entry.id   AF-A0A3D5SYV9-F1
#
_cell.length_a   1.000
_cell.length_b   1.000
_cell.length_c   1.000
_cell.angle_alpha   90.00
_cell.angle_beta   90.00
_cell.angle_gamma   90.00
#
_symmetry.space_group_name_H-M   'P 1'
#
loop_
_entity.id
_entity.type
_entity.pdbx_description
1 polymer ?
#
loop_
_entity_poly.entity_id
_entity_poly.type
_entity_poly.pdbx_seq_one_letter_code
_entity_poly.pdbx_strand_id
1 'polypeptide(L)'
;MFVAIVVAAVGLWLFEVAGWLRFDALKVQTTFFWAMAVGGALLGAGLAIGGYCPGTSVVGLFSGRLDALLFMLSILIGTLLFAANFDLLQGFYQAGQGTKGQTLVALTGWPTWLILLLLAGLAAAGFRLGAWFEARRGGVISAKELAE
;
A
#
# COMPACT_ATOMS: atom_id res chain seq x y z
N MET A 1 4.25 6.01 -6.06
CA MET A 1 3.25 5.49 -5.09
C MET A 1 2.98 6.44 -3.93
N PHE A 2 4.01 6.99 -3.26
CA PHE A 2 3.80 7.83 -2.07
C PHE A 2 2.89 9.06 -2.30
N VAL A 3 3.06 9.80 -3.40
CA VAL A 3 2.18 10.93 -3.74
C VAL A 3 0.72 10.52 -3.86
N ALA A 4 0.43 9.35 -4.46
CA ALA A 4 -0.94 8.84 -4.56
C ALA A 4 -1.57 8.58 -3.18
N ILE A 5 -0.77 8.10 -2.21
CA ILE A 5 -1.20 7.93 -0.82
C ILE A 5 -1.55 9.29 -0.20
N VAL A 6 -0.69 10.30 -0.39
CA VAL A 6 -0.95 11.66 0.13
C VAL A 6 -2.21 12.27 -0.49
N VAL A 7 -2.37 12.15 -1.81
CA VAL A 7 -3.56 12.64 -2.52
C VAL A 7 -4.83 11.95 -2.03
N ALA A 8 -4.80 10.62 -1.87
CA ALA A 8 -5.93 9.87 -1.34
C ALA A 8 -6.26 10.28 0.11
N ALA A 9 -5.26 10.45 0.97
CA ALA A 9 -5.46 10.86 2.37
C ALA A 9 -6.07 12.26 2.47
N VAL A 10 -5.60 13.22 1.65
CA VAL A 10 -6.19 14.56 1.56
C VAL A 10 -7.62 14.49 1.01
N GLY A 11 -7.86 13.71 -0.04
CA GLY A 11 -9.20 13.54 -0.61
C GLY A 11 -10.21 12.97 0.37
N LEU A 12 -9.83 11.94 1.14
CA LEU A 12 -10.68 11.37 2.19
C LEU A 12 -10.99 12.40 3.28
N TRP A 13 -10.00 13.19 3.70
CA TRP A 13 -10.21 14.27 4.67
C TRP A 13 -11.14 15.37 4.14
N LEU A 14 -10.99 15.76 2.87
CA LEU A 14 -11.89 16.73 2.25
C LEU A 14 -13.33 16.21 2.19
N PHE A 15 -13.54 14.93 1.91
CA PHE A 15 -14.88 14.32 1.90
C PHE A 15 -15.52 14.22 3.29
N GLU A 16 -14.71 14.07 4.35
CA GLU A 16 -15.20 14.20 5.72
C GLU A 16 -15.64 15.62 6.05
N VAL A 17 -14.80 16.61 5.74
CA VAL A 17 -15.13 18.02 6.00
C VAL A 17 -16.36 18.46 5.20
N ALA A 18 -16.53 17.95 3.98
CA ALA A 18 -17.71 18.16 3.15
C ALA A 18 -18.97 17.42 3.64
N GLY A 19 -18.84 16.53 4.64
CA GLY A 19 -19.94 15.73 5.18
C GLY A 19 -20.41 14.58 4.28
N TRP A 20 -19.67 14.25 3.22
CA TRP A 20 -19.98 13.15 2.30
C TRP A 20 -19.53 11.79 2.81
N LEU A 21 -18.56 11.79 3.73
CA LEU A 21 -17.97 10.59 4.29
C LEU A 21 -17.82 10.73 5.80
N ARG A 22 -18.11 9.65 6.53
CA ARG A 22 -17.84 9.57 7.98
C ARG A 22 -16.66 8.63 8.19
N PHE A 23 -15.57 9.11 8.80
CA PHE A 23 -14.41 8.24 9.06
C PHE A 23 -14.75 7.10 10.03
N ASP A 24 -15.74 7.26 10.91
CA ASP A 24 -16.23 6.17 11.77
C ASP A 24 -16.82 4.99 10.99
N ALA A 25 -17.30 5.23 9.77
CA ALA A 25 -17.83 4.17 8.90
C ALA A 25 -16.70 3.39 8.19
N LEU A 26 -15.46 3.90 8.22
CA LEU A 26 -14.32 3.24 7.62
C LEU A 26 -13.73 2.21 8.58
N LYS A 27 -13.65 0.95 8.12
CA LYS A 27 -13.04 -0.12 8.89
C LYS A 27 -11.51 -0.04 8.79
N VAL A 28 -10.89 0.53 9.81
CA VAL A 28 -9.43 0.50 9.98
C VAL A 28 -9.02 -0.88 10.47
N GLN A 29 -8.12 -1.53 9.73
CA GLN A 29 -7.67 -2.89 10.08
C GLN A 29 -6.83 -2.86 11.35
N THR A 30 -7.06 -3.86 12.21
CA THR A 30 -6.22 -4.04 13.41
C THR A 30 -4.86 -4.53 13.01
N THR A 31 -3.81 -3.97 13.60
CA THR A 31 -2.44 -4.38 13.34
C THR A 31 -2.16 -5.70 14.04
N PHE A 32 -1.79 -6.73 13.29
CA PHE A 32 -1.30 -8.00 13.85
C PHE A 32 0.16 -8.14 13.44
N PHE A 33 1.09 -7.81 14.34
CA PHE A 33 2.49 -7.59 13.95
C PHE A 33 3.11 -8.81 13.28
N TRP A 34 2.98 -10.00 13.89
CA TRP A 34 3.57 -11.23 13.34
C TRP A 34 2.84 -11.72 12.11
N ALA A 35 1.50 -11.69 12.12
CA ALA A 35 0.70 -12.09 10.97
C ALA A 35 0.96 -11.20 9.75
N MET A 36 1.05 -9.88 9.94
CA MET A 36 1.33 -8.92 8.88
C MET A 36 2.77 -9.02 8.37
N ALA A 37 3.75 -9.25 9.25
CA ALA A 37 5.14 -9.40 8.84
C ALA A 37 5.33 -10.66 7.98
N VAL A 38 4.86 -11.81 8.46
CA VAL A 38 4.98 -13.07 7.72
C VAL A 38 4.09 -13.07 6.48
N GLY A 39 2.84 -12.63 6.59
CA GLY A 39 1.92 -12.52 5.46
C GLY A 39 2.44 -11.56 4.39
N GLY A 40 3.00 -10.42 4.79
CA GLY A 40 3.61 -9.45 3.89
C GLY A 40 4.86 -9.98 3.18
N ALA A 41 5.70 -10.74 3.89
CA ALA A 41 6.87 -11.39 3.30
C ALA A 41 6.48 -12.47 2.28
N LEU A 42 5.50 -13.32 2.62
CA LEU A 42 4.98 -14.35 1.71
C LEU A 42 4.31 -13.72 0.48
N LEU A 43 3.51 -12.67 0.69
CA LEU A 43 2.91 -11.91 -0.40
C LEU A 43 4.01 -11.33 -1.31
N GLY A 44 5.00 -10.65 -0.73
CA GLY A 44 6.13 -10.08 -1.48
C GLY A 44 6.91 -11.13 -2.29
N ALA A 45 7.19 -12.29 -1.71
CA ALA A 45 7.81 -13.41 -2.41
C ALA A 45 6.93 -13.93 -3.55
N GLY A 46 5.62 -14.06 -3.33
CA GLY A 46 4.66 -14.43 -4.36
C GLY A 46 4.61 -13.45 -5.52
N LEU A 47 4.62 -12.13 -5.24
CA LEU A 47 4.72 -11.10 -6.28
C LEU A 47 6.05 -11.19 -7.06
N ALA A 48 7.16 -11.43 -6.37
CA ALA A 48 8.48 -11.54 -7.00
C ALA A 48 8.57 -12.76 -7.94
N ILE A 49 8.01 -13.90 -7.54
CA ILE A 49 7.97 -15.12 -8.35
C ILE A 49 6.95 -14.99 -9.49
N GLY A 50 5.76 -14.46 -9.19
CA GLY A 50 4.65 -14.37 -10.13
C GLY A 50 4.76 -13.23 -11.15
N GLY A 51 5.60 -12.23 -10.91
CA GLY A 51 5.78 -11.08 -11.80
C GLY A 51 4.59 -10.13 -11.88
N TYR A 52 3.57 -10.32 -11.03
CA TYR A 52 2.38 -9.49 -10.96
C TYR A 52 2.10 -9.05 -9.53
N CYS A 53 1.56 -7.83 -9.38
CA CYS A 53 0.77 -7.45 -8.22
C CYS A 53 -0.72 -7.69 -8.50
N PRO A 54 -1.59 -7.69 -7.47
CA PRO A 54 -3.02 -8.00 -7.62
C PRO A 54 -3.75 -7.10 -8.63
N GLY A 55 -3.32 -5.85 -8.81
CA GLY A 55 -3.90 -4.94 -9.79
C GLY A 55 -3.37 -5.17 -11.21
N THR A 56 -2.07 -5.40 -11.36
CA THR A 56 -1.45 -5.63 -12.67
C THR A 56 -1.84 -6.98 -13.27
N SER A 57 -2.17 -7.98 -12.45
CA SER A 57 -2.67 -9.27 -12.97
C SER A 57 -4.02 -9.11 -13.66
N VAL A 58 -4.91 -8.25 -13.15
CA VAL A 58 -6.18 -7.93 -13.81
C VAL A 58 -5.92 -7.27 -15.17
N VAL A 59 -5.04 -6.27 -15.22
CA VAL A 59 -4.66 -5.61 -16.48
C VAL A 59 -4.01 -6.59 -17.44
N GLY A 60 -3.12 -7.47 -16.94
CA GLY A 60 -2.48 -8.51 -17.73
C GLY A 60 -3.47 -9.47 -18.36
N LEU A 61 -4.47 -9.93 -17.58
CA LEU A 61 -5.51 -10.82 -18.08
C LEU A 61 -6.27 -10.20 -19.26
N PHE A 62 -6.72 -8.96 -19.13
CA PHE A 62 -7.40 -8.24 -20.22
C PHE A 62 -6.48 -7.86 -21.38
N SER A 63 -5.17 -7.86 -21.17
CA SER A 63 -4.16 -7.71 -22.22
C SER A 63 -3.84 -9.02 -22.94
N GLY A 64 -4.57 -10.12 -22.65
CA GLY A 64 -4.40 -11.42 -23.28
C GLY A 64 -3.33 -12.32 -22.65
N ARG A 65 -2.83 -11.96 -21.46
CA ARG A 65 -1.80 -12.73 -20.74
C ARG A 65 -2.41 -13.80 -19.85
N LEU A 66 -2.29 -15.06 -20.26
CA LEU A 66 -2.83 -16.21 -19.51
C LEU A 66 -2.07 -16.52 -18.22
N ASP A 67 -0.78 -16.17 -18.15
CA ASP A 67 0.02 -16.24 -16.92
C ASP A 67 -0.57 -15.36 -15.80
N ALA A 68 -1.18 -14.22 -16.16
CA ALA A 68 -1.87 -13.37 -15.20
C ALA A 68 -3.14 -14.03 -14.63
N LEU A 69 -3.83 -14.87 -15.42
CA LEU A 69 -4.97 -15.66 -14.95
C LEU A 69 -4.53 -16.68 -13.90
N LEU A 70 -3.43 -17.39 -14.17
CA LEU A 70 -2.87 -18.38 -13.24
C LEU A 70 -2.46 -17.71 -11.92
N PHE A 71 -1.90 -16.51 -11.98
CA PHE A 71 -1.58 -15.72 -10.78
C PHE A 71 -2.85 -15.31 -10.00
N MET A 72 -3.93 -14.93 -10.67
CA MET A 72 -5.20 -14.63 -9.98
C MET A 72 -5.80 -15.88 -9.31
N LEU A 73 -5.75 -17.03 -9.99
CA LEU A 73 -6.22 -18.29 -9.43
C LEU A 73 -5.39 -18.72 -8.23
N SER A 74 -4.07 -18.53 -8.26
CA SER A 74 -3.22 -18.86 -7.12
C SER A 74 -3.51 -17.97 -5.90
N ILE A 75 -3.81 -16.68 -6.09
CA ILE A 75 -4.29 -15.80 -5.01
C ILE A 75 -5.58 -16.35 -4.40
N LEU A 76 -6.55 -16.74 -5.24
CA LEU A 76 -7.82 -17.29 -4.77
C LEU A 76 -7.59 -18.57 -3.97
N ILE A 77 -6.82 -19.51 -4.51
CA ILE A 77 -6.49 -20.79 -3.85
C ILE A 77 -5.76 -20.53 -2.53
N GLY A 78 -4.74 -19.66 -2.53
CA GLY A 78 -3.99 -19.32 -1.31
C GLY A 78 -4.88 -18.70 -0.24
N THR A 79 -5.81 -17.82 -0.63
CA THR A 79 -6.76 -17.21 0.30
C THR A 79 -7.74 -18.23 0.88
N LEU A 80 -8.23 -19.15 0.05
CA LEU A 80 -9.13 -20.23 0.49
C LEU A 80 -8.41 -21.22 1.42
N LEU A 81 -7.17 -21.59 1.10
CA LEU A 81 -6.35 -22.44 1.96
C LEU A 81 -6.09 -21.77 3.31
N PHE A 82 -5.75 -20.48 3.32
CA PHE A 82 -5.59 -19.74 4.57
C PHE A 82 -6.89 -19.69 5.38
N ALA A 83 -8.02 -19.39 4.74
CA ALA A 83 -9.32 -19.32 5.41
C ALA A 83 -9.76 -20.67 5.98
N ALA A 84 -9.55 -21.78 5.26
CA ALA A 84 -9.90 -23.11 5.71
C ALA A 84 -9.04 -23.61 6.88
N ASN A 85 -7.80 -23.13 6.98
CA ASN A 85 -6.85 -23.50 8.05
C ASN A 85 -6.71 -22.42 9.12
N PHE A 86 -7.64 -21.46 9.17
CA PHE A 86 -7.51 -20.31 10.06
C PHE A 86 -7.52 -20.71 11.54
N ASP A 87 -8.32 -21.69 11.94
CA ASP A 87 -8.40 -22.14 13.34
C ASP A 87 -7.06 -22.64 13.87
N LEU A 88 -6.27 -23.33 13.03
CA LEU A 88 -4.93 -23.80 13.37
C LEU A 88 -3.94 -22.63 13.49
N LEU A 89 -4.10 -21.62 12.63
CA LEU A 89 -3.22 -20.45 12.56
C LEU A 89 -3.62 -19.35 13.54
N GLN A 90 -4.80 -19.44 14.17
CA GLN A 90 -5.37 -18.38 15.00
C GLN A 90 -4.42 -17.95 16.13
N GLY A 91 -3.77 -18.92 16.80
CA GLY A 91 -2.83 -18.64 17.89
C GLY A 91 -1.63 -17.81 17.41
N PHE A 92 -1.11 -18.09 16.23
CA PHE A 92 -0.05 -17.29 15.61
C PHE A 92 -0.58 -15.95 15.08
N TYR A 93 -1.76 -15.95 14.46
CA TYR A 93 -2.37 -14.78 13.86
C TYR A 93 -2.65 -13.68 14.89
N GLN A 94 -3.11 -14.08 16.08
CA GLN A 94 -3.39 -13.17 17.19
C GLN A 94 -2.17 -12.86 18.05
N ALA A 95 -1.03 -13.54 17.82
CA ALA A 95 0.20 -13.24 18.52
C ALA A 95 0.70 -11.84 18.14
N GLY A 96 0.87 -10.97 19.15
CA GLY A 96 1.23 -9.58 18.90
C GLY A 96 0.10 -8.77 18.24
N GLN A 97 -1.14 -8.95 18.72
CA GLN A 97 -2.25 -8.08 18.37
C GLN A 97 -1.98 -6.65 18.90
N GLY A 98 -1.90 -5.68 18.00
CA GLY A 98 -1.87 -4.26 18.32
C GLY A 98 -3.27 -3.69 18.59
N THR A 99 -3.31 -2.40 18.92
CA THR A 99 -4.57 -1.71 19.22
C THR A 99 -5.54 -1.75 18.04
N LYS A 100 -6.82 -2.00 18.33
CA LYS A 100 -7.87 -2.08 17.32
C LYS A 100 -8.05 -0.73 16.62
N GLY A 101 -8.05 -0.75 15.28
CA GLY A 101 -8.38 0.43 14.47
C GLY A 101 -7.42 1.61 14.64
N GLN A 102 -6.15 1.35 14.97
CA GLN A 102 -5.18 2.40 15.26
C GLN A 102 -4.88 3.24 14.00
N THR A 103 -5.23 4.53 14.04
CA THR A 103 -4.83 5.52 13.03
C THR A 103 -3.65 6.34 13.52
N LEU A 104 -2.97 7.05 12.61
CA LEU A 104 -1.87 7.95 12.97
C LEU A 104 -2.35 9.07 13.91
N VAL A 105 -3.57 9.57 13.68
CA VAL A 105 -4.25 10.56 14.54
C VAL A 105 -4.49 9.98 15.92
N ALA A 106 -5.04 8.75 16.00
CA ALA A 106 -5.29 8.09 17.28
C ALA A 106 -4.00 7.75 18.06
N LEU A 107 -2.88 7.55 17.37
CA LEU A 107 -1.59 7.24 18.01
C LEU A 107 -0.88 8.49 18.53
N THR A 108 -0.91 9.58 17.76
CA THR A 108 -0.17 10.82 18.07
C THR A 108 -1.01 11.84 18.84
N GLY A 109 -2.33 11.74 18.78
CA GLY A 109 -3.27 12.75 19.26
C GLY A 109 -3.25 14.05 18.44
N TRP A 110 -2.54 14.08 17.31
CA TRP A 110 -2.39 15.28 16.49
C TRP A 110 -3.58 15.47 15.56
N PRO A 111 -3.97 16.73 15.26
CA PRO A 111 -5.07 16.98 14.36
C PRO A 111 -4.74 16.51 12.93
N THR A 112 -5.76 16.00 12.21
CA THR A 112 -5.60 15.37 10.89
C THR A 112 -4.87 16.26 9.88
N TRP A 113 -5.17 17.57 9.84
CA TRP A 113 -4.54 18.51 8.92
C TRP A 113 -3.02 18.60 9.13
N LEU A 114 -2.53 18.50 10.37
CA LEU A 114 -1.10 18.57 10.67
C LEU A 114 -0.38 17.33 10.12
N ILE A 115 -0.99 16.15 10.30
CA ILE A 115 -0.44 14.89 9.77
C ILE A 115 -0.40 14.93 8.25
N LEU A 116 -1.44 15.44 7.60
CA LEU A 116 -1.47 15.59 6.14
C LEU A 116 -0.39 16.54 5.64
N LEU A 117 -0.17 17.67 6.32
CA LEU A 117 0.92 18.61 5.98
C LEU A 117 2.29 17.95 6.14
N LEU A 118 2.52 17.17 7.19
CA LEU A 118 3.77 16.44 7.40
C LEU A 118 4.00 15.39 6.31
N LEU A 119 2.96 14.63 5.93
CA LEU A 119 3.06 13.64 4.85
C LEU A 119 3.33 14.32 3.49
N ALA A 120 2.67 15.44 3.20
CA ALA A 120 2.94 16.23 2.00
C ALA A 120 4.36 16.81 2.00
N GLY A 121 4.82 17.32 3.14
CA GLY A 121 6.19 17.78 3.34
C GLY A 121 7.22 16.67 3.09
N LEU A 122 6.97 15.47 3.62
CA LEU A 122 7.82 14.30 3.37
C LEU A 122 7.86 13.91 1.89
N ALA A 123 6.72 13.99 1.19
CA ALA A 123 6.67 13.72 -0.25
C ALA A 123 7.52 14.74 -1.03
N ALA A 124 7.35 16.03 -0.72
CA ALA A 124 8.10 17.10 -1.36
C ALA A 124 9.60 17.02 -1.06
N ALA A 125 9.97 16.72 0.18
CA ALA A 125 11.35 16.52 0.59
C ALA A 125 11.98 15.32 -0.12
N GLY A 126 11.28 14.18 -0.18
CA GLY A 126 11.74 12.99 -0.90
C GLY A 126 11.98 13.27 -2.38
N PHE A 127 11.06 14.00 -3.04
CA PHE A 127 11.22 14.38 -4.44
C PHE A 127 12.39 15.34 -4.66
N ARG A 128 12.53 16.37 -3.80
CA ARG A 128 13.65 17.32 -3.86
C ARG A 128 15.00 16.64 -3.63
N LEU A 129 15.08 15.73 -2.67
CA LEU A 129 16.29 14.97 -2.38
C LEU A 129 16.65 14.05 -3.57
N GLY A 130 15.66 13.36 -4.13
CA GLY A 130 15.84 12.55 -5.35
C GLY A 130 16.39 13.37 -6.50
N ALA A 131 15.74 14.50 -6.82
CA ALA A 131 16.18 15.41 -7.89
C ALA A 131 17.59 15.97 -7.64
N TRP A 132 17.94 16.28 -6.39
CA TRP A 132 19.27 16.74 -6.03
C TRP A 132 20.35 15.65 -6.20
N PHE A 133 20.05 14.40 -5.81
CA PHE A 133 20.96 13.27 -6.01
C PHE A 133 21.17 12.97 -7.48
N GLU A 134 20.10 13.05 -8.27
CA GLU A 134 20.11 12.85 -9.72
C GLU A 134 20.94 13.95 -10.41
N ALA A 135 20.74 15.21 -10.07
CA ALA A 135 21.54 16.33 -10.59
C ALA A 135 23.04 16.20 -10.25
N ARG A 136 23.38 15.68 -9.07
CA ARG A 136 24.77 15.50 -8.65
C ARG A 136 25.50 14.34 -9.30
N ARG A 137 24.77 13.34 -9.81
CA ARG A 137 25.36 12.15 -10.46
C ARG A 137 25.36 12.24 -11.99
N GLY A 138 25.17 13.43 -12.55
CA GLY A 138 25.15 13.68 -14.00
C GLY A 138 23.80 13.27 -14.59
N GLY A 139 22.73 13.96 -14.17
CA GLY A 139 21.33 13.58 -14.33
C GLY A 139 20.84 13.19 -15.73
N VAL A 140 19.57 12.75 -15.74
CA VAL A 140 18.77 12.17 -16.83
C VAL A 140 19.21 12.57 -18.24
N ILE A 141 19.35 11.54 -19.10
CA ILE A 141 19.26 11.67 -20.56
C ILE A 141 18.08 12.60 -20.83
N SER A 142 18.35 13.81 -21.32
CA SER A 142 17.32 14.81 -21.51
C SER A 142 16.32 14.29 -22.55
N ALA A 143 15.08 14.79 -22.54
CA ALA A 143 14.09 14.42 -23.55
C ALA A 143 14.58 14.65 -25.00
N LYS A 144 15.60 15.51 -25.21
CA LYS A 144 16.27 15.69 -26.50
C LYS A 144 17.25 14.57 -26.84
N GLU A 145 17.92 13.99 -25.86
CA GLU A 145 18.91 12.90 -26.06
C GLU A 145 18.23 11.53 -26.24
N LEU A 146 16.94 11.39 -25.90
CA LEU A 146 16.12 10.20 -26.18
C LEU A 146 15.49 10.23 -27.59
N ALA A 147 15.56 11.35 -28.30
CA ALA A 147 14.93 11.56 -29.61
C ALA A 147 15.92 11.54 -30.78
N GLU A 148 17.23 11.49 -30.51
CA GLU A 148 18.31 11.21 -31.47
C GLU A 148 18.65 9.71 -31.47
#